data_AF-A0AAU4NJB0-F1
#
_entry.id   AF-A0AAU4NJB0-F1
#
_cell.length_a   1.000
_cell.length_b   1.000
_cell.length_c   1.000
_cell.angle_alpha   90.00
_cell.angle_beta   90.00
_cell.angle_gamma   90.00
#
_symmetry.space_group_name_H-M   'P 1'
#
loop_
_entity.id
_entity.type
_entity.pdbx_description
1 polymer ?
#
loop_
_entity_poly.entity_id
_entity_poly.type
_entity_poly.pdbx_seq_one_letter_code
_entity_poly.pdbx_strand_id
1 'polypeptide(L)'
;MTSTPPLPPQSTDFLRRKAWDRALDASGTASLFEARAGRLGGRLNALSFAGFGIPIIVGIVAAIGLPASAVDVVLIVAAALGGIQLVWSLWSLVANWSGKNSHAIQSMMTNRQLAESYTRLATQPPPDVDDLQSALDVIEARDFAQQDSDLANQITRQEKRFGMRCALFSRGKPCAGCTIVPTSLKPTDCGVCGDFPKRWAK
;
A
#
# COMPACT_ATOMS: atom_id res chain seq x y z
N MET A 1 34.49 -32.24 -4.07
CA MET A 1 33.63 -31.26 -4.76
C MET A 1 32.45 -32.03 -5.34
N THR A 2 31.35 -32.13 -4.60
CA THR A 2 30.13 -32.79 -5.07
C THR A 2 29.36 -31.78 -5.90
N SER A 3 29.44 -31.90 -7.22
CA SER A 3 28.56 -31.17 -8.14
C SER A 3 27.12 -31.55 -7.82
N THR A 4 26.35 -30.61 -7.30
CA THR A 4 24.90 -30.75 -7.18
C THR A 4 24.35 -31.09 -8.57
N PRO A 5 23.62 -32.21 -8.75
CA PRO A 5 23.05 -32.53 -10.04
C PRO A 5 22.12 -31.39 -10.49
N PRO A 6 22.12 -31.02 -11.78
CA PRO A 6 21.21 -30.01 -12.30
C PRO A 6 19.77 -30.43 -11.99
N LEU A 7 18.98 -29.49 -11.47
CA LEU A 7 17.56 -29.71 -11.23
C LEU A 7 16.89 -30.18 -12.53
N PRO A 8 15.92 -31.11 -12.46
CA PRO A 8 15.21 -31.56 -13.66
C PRO A 8 14.54 -30.36 -14.34
N PRO A 9 14.49 -30.34 -15.69
CA PRO A 9 13.87 -29.24 -16.43
C PRO A 9 12.42 -29.06 -15.97
N GLN A 10 12.09 -27.86 -15.50
CA GLN A 10 10.74 -27.57 -15.01
C GLN A 10 9.78 -27.50 -16.19
N SER A 11 8.60 -28.10 -16.07
CA SER A 11 7.61 -28.01 -17.15
C SER A 11 7.12 -26.57 -17.32
N THR A 12 6.79 -26.18 -18.55
CA THR A 12 6.20 -24.87 -18.87
C THR A 12 5.00 -24.56 -17.97
N ASP A 13 4.16 -25.55 -17.69
CA ASP A 13 2.98 -25.40 -16.82
C ASP A 13 3.34 -25.06 -15.38
N PHE A 14 4.41 -25.65 -14.85
CA PHE A 14 4.89 -25.32 -13.50
C PHE A 14 5.34 -23.87 -13.43
N LEU A 15 6.16 -23.43 -14.39
CA LEU A 15 6.66 -22.05 -14.45
C LEU A 15 5.53 -21.03 -14.61
N ARG A 16 4.52 -21.34 -15.43
CA ARG A 16 3.34 -20.49 -15.58
C ARG A 16 2.51 -20.39 -14.31
N ARG A 17 2.34 -21.49 -13.56
CA ARG A 17 1.65 -21.46 -12.26
C ARG A 17 2.41 -20.61 -11.25
N LYS A 18 3.73 -20.80 -11.17
CA LYS A 18 4.62 -19.99 -10.33
C LYS A 18 4.49 -18.49 -10.67
N ALA A 19 4.49 -18.14 -11.95
CA ALA A 19 4.26 -16.76 -12.39
C ALA A 19 2.87 -16.24 -11.97
N TRP A 20 1.81 -17.04 -12.07
CA TRP A 20 0.47 -16.65 -11.60
C TRP A 20 0.41 -16.39 -10.10
N ASP A 21 1.06 -17.24 -9.30
CA ASP A 21 1.08 -17.11 -7.84
C ASP A 21 1.87 -15.86 -7.42
N ARG A 22 3.03 -15.63 -8.03
CA ARG A 22 3.81 -14.39 -7.84
C ARG A 22 3.04 -13.14 -8.26
N ALA A 23 2.29 -13.22 -9.35
CA ALA A 23 1.45 -12.12 -9.79
C ALA A 23 0.33 -11.79 -8.80
N LEU A 24 -0.27 -12.83 -8.18
CA LEU A 24 -1.26 -12.68 -7.11
C LEU A 24 -0.64 -11.95 -5.91
N ASP A 25 0.51 -12.42 -5.43
CA ASP A 25 1.20 -11.83 -4.28
C ASP A 25 1.59 -10.36 -4.52
N ALA A 26 2.22 -10.07 -5.65
CA ALA A 26 2.59 -8.70 -6.03
C ALA A 26 1.35 -7.79 -6.13
N SER A 27 0.24 -8.28 -6.69
CA SER A 27 -1.01 -7.51 -6.75
C SER A 27 -1.59 -7.22 -5.35
N GLY A 28 -1.48 -8.16 -4.42
CA GLY A 28 -1.91 -7.97 -3.04
C GLY A 28 -1.06 -6.94 -2.30
N THR A 29 0.27 -7.00 -2.49
CA THR A 29 1.20 -6.01 -1.95
C THR A 29 0.93 -4.62 -2.52
N ALA A 30 0.63 -4.51 -3.82
CA ALA A 30 0.24 -3.24 -4.43
C ALA A 30 -1.01 -2.63 -3.78
N SER A 31 -2.09 -3.41 -3.61
CA SER A 31 -3.33 -2.94 -2.99
C SER A 31 -3.14 -2.52 -1.52
N LEU A 32 -2.24 -3.21 -0.80
CA LEU A 32 -1.87 -2.86 0.56
C LEU A 32 -1.24 -1.47 0.63
N PHE A 33 -0.25 -1.22 -0.23
CA PHE A 33 0.45 0.05 -0.27
C PHE A 33 -0.41 1.19 -0.84
N GLU A 34 -1.34 0.90 -1.74
CA GLU A 34 -2.39 1.84 -2.17
C GLU A 34 -3.25 2.32 -0.98
N ALA A 35 -3.77 1.38 -0.19
CA ALA A 35 -4.56 1.72 0.99
C ALA A 35 -3.74 2.46 2.06
N ARG A 36 -2.42 2.21 2.14
CA ARG A 36 -1.50 2.92 3.02
C ARG A 36 -1.27 4.36 2.53
N ALA A 37 -1.01 4.53 1.23
CA ALA A 37 -0.84 5.84 0.60
C ALA A 37 -2.11 6.70 0.75
N GLY A 38 -3.30 6.15 0.52
CA GLY A 38 -4.55 6.89 0.71
C GLY A 38 -4.75 7.38 2.14
N ARG A 39 -4.41 6.55 3.15
CA ARG A 39 -4.50 6.93 4.57
C ARG A 39 -3.50 8.00 4.98
N LEU A 40 -2.24 7.87 4.56
CA LEU A 40 -1.19 8.84 4.88
C LEU A 40 -1.41 10.15 4.12
N GLY A 41 -1.73 10.07 2.82
CA GLY A 41 -2.09 11.21 1.99
C GLY A 41 -3.25 12.02 2.57
N GLY A 42 -4.32 11.36 3.02
CA GLY A 42 -5.43 12.05 3.67
C GLY A 42 -5.03 12.81 4.94
N ARG A 43 -4.13 12.24 5.75
CA ARG A 43 -3.60 12.91 6.95
C ARG A 43 -2.70 14.11 6.60
N LEU A 44 -1.84 13.96 5.59
CA LEU A 44 -0.97 15.03 5.11
C LEU A 44 -1.79 16.18 4.51
N ASN A 45 -2.84 15.86 3.74
CA ASN A 45 -3.74 16.87 3.18
C ASN A 45 -4.50 17.62 4.27
N ALA A 46 -4.99 16.92 5.31
CA ALA A 46 -5.63 17.57 6.46
C ALA A 46 -4.65 18.49 7.20
N LEU A 47 -3.40 18.07 7.37
CA LEU A 47 -2.35 18.88 8.00
C LEU A 47 -2.05 20.14 7.19
N SER A 48 -1.87 20.01 5.87
CA SER A 48 -1.65 21.15 4.97
C SER A 48 -2.84 22.10 4.97
N PHE A 49 -4.06 21.57 4.93
CA PHE A 49 -5.27 22.38 4.99
C PHE A 49 -5.37 23.14 6.32
N ALA A 50 -5.06 22.52 7.46
CA ALA A 50 -5.05 23.20 8.74
C ALA A 50 -3.97 24.29 8.80
N GLY A 51 -2.77 24.02 8.29
CA GLY A 51 -1.64 24.94 8.31
C GLY A 51 -1.86 26.22 7.50
N PHE A 52 -2.59 26.15 6.38
CA PHE A 52 -2.91 27.35 5.57
C PHE A 52 -4.31 27.90 5.84
N GLY A 53 -5.29 27.04 6.04
CA GLY A 53 -6.69 27.42 6.20
C GLY A 53 -6.95 28.22 7.47
N ILE A 54 -6.39 27.81 8.61
CA ILE A 54 -6.60 28.51 9.89
C ILE A 54 -6.06 29.96 9.81
N PRO A 55 -4.80 30.22 9.40
CA PRO A 55 -4.30 31.59 9.26
C PRO A 55 -5.11 32.45 8.28
N ILE A 56 -5.55 31.89 7.15
CA ILE A 56 -6.35 32.61 6.16
C ILE A 56 -7.68 33.04 6.76
N ILE A 57 -8.39 32.15 7.45
CA ILE A 57 -9.67 32.46 8.08
C ILE A 57 -9.49 33.53 9.16
N VAL A 58 -8.48 33.40 10.02
CA VAL A 58 -8.17 34.40 11.06
C VAL A 58 -7.84 35.76 10.43
N GLY A 59 -7.06 35.79 9.35
CA GLY A 59 -6.73 37.02 8.63
C GLY A 59 -7.94 37.71 8.01
N ILE A 60 -8.86 36.94 7.39
CA ILE A 60 -10.12 37.47 6.83
C ILE A 60 -10.98 38.06 7.95
N VAL A 61 -11.15 37.33 9.06
CA VAL A 61 -11.95 37.77 10.20
C VAL A 61 -11.38 39.05 10.81
N ALA A 62 -10.05 39.14 10.93
CA ALA A 62 -9.38 40.36 11.41
C ALA A 62 -9.59 41.54 10.45
N ALA A 63 -9.56 41.32 9.14
CA ALA A 63 -9.73 42.38 8.13
C ALA A 63 -11.16 42.96 8.06
N ILE A 64 -12.19 42.16 8.35
CA ILE A 64 -13.60 42.61 8.34
C ILE A 64 -13.90 43.60 9.48
N GLY A 65 -13.08 43.59 10.54
CA GLY A 65 -13.27 44.42 11.72
C GLY A 65 -14.32 43.83 12.66
N LEU A 66 -13.86 43.16 13.71
CA LEU A 66 -14.72 42.63 14.77
C LEU A 66 -14.90 43.65 15.91
N PRO A 67 -16.05 43.62 16.62
CA PRO A 67 -16.18 44.37 17.86
C PRO A 67 -15.14 43.88 18.88
N ALA A 68 -14.66 44.79 19.73
CA ALA A 68 -13.58 44.51 20.70
C ALA A 68 -13.84 43.27 21.56
N SER A 69 -15.10 43.03 21.96
CA SER A 69 -15.49 41.85 22.75
C SER A 69 -15.35 40.51 22.02
N ALA A 70 -15.38 40.50 20.68
CA ALA A 70 -15.23 39.29 19.87
C ALA A 70 -13.76 39.00 19.51
N VAL A 71 -12.90 40.03 19.48
CA VAL A 71 -11.48 39.88 19.12
C VAL A 71 -10.76 38.94 20.09
N ASP A 72 -10.94 39.14 21.40
CA ASP A 72 -10.27 38.33 22.43
C ASP A 72 -10.66 36.85 22.32
N VAL A 73 -11.94 36.57 22.08
CA VAL A 73 -12.45 35.20 21.91
C VAL A 73 -11.84 34.55 20.67
N VAL A 74 -11.79 35.26 19.54
CA VAL A 74 -11.19 34.75 18.30
C VAL A 74 -9.71 34.47 18.48
N LEU A 75 -8.97 35.34 19.17
CA LEU A 75 -7.55 35.14 19.46
C LEU A 75 -7.30 33.90 20.31
N ILE A 76 -8.10 33.67 21.35
CA ILE A 76 -7.98 32.47 22.19
C ILE A 76 -8.23 31.20 21.37
N VAL A 77 -9.28 31.18 20.55
CA VAL A 77 -9.60 30.04 19.69
C VAL A 77 -8.50 29.82 18.65
N ALA A 78 -8.01 30.88 18.00
CA ALA A 78 -6.93 30.80 17.03
C ALA A 78 -5.63 30.29 17.66
N ALA A 79 -5.28 30.76 18.86
CA ALA A 79 -4.11 30.29 19.60
C ALA A 79 -4.23 28.80 19.96
N ALA A 80 -5.40 28.36 20.44
CA ALA A 80 -5.65 26.96 20.75
C ALA A 80 -5.54 26.06 19.50
N LEU A 81 -6.18 26.45 18.39
CA LEU A 81 -6.12 25.70 17.13
C LEU A 81 -4.71 25.67 16.54
N GLY A 82 -3.99 26.80 16.58
CA GLY A 82 -2.60 26.89 16.16
C GLY A 82 -1.68 25.99 16.99
N GLY A 83 -1.85 25.98 18.31
CA GLY A 83 -1.11 25.09 19.21
C GLY A 83 -1.33 23.61 18.85
N ILE A 84 -2.58 23.19 18.64
CA ILE A 84 -2.91 21.82 18.21
C ILE A 84 -2.28 21.51 16.85
N GLN A 85 -2.35 22.44 15.90
CA GLN A 85 -1.78 22.27 14.55
C GLN A 85 -0.26 22.14 14.60
N LEU A 86 0.45 22.89 15.44
CA LEU A 86 1.89 22.76 15.63
C LEU A 86 2.29 21.40 16.21
N VAL A 87 1.58 20.93 17.25
CA VAL A 87 1.82 19.60 17.83
C VAL A 87 1.61 18.50 16.77
N TRP A 88 0.54 18.60 15.99
CA TRP A 88 0.28 17.63 14.91
C TRP A 88 1.34 17.70 13.80
N SER A 89 1.81 18.90 13.46
CA SER A 89 2.86 19.08 12.45
C SER A 89 4.18 18.46 12.89
N LEU A 90 4.58 18.69 14.14
CA LEU A 90 5.75 18.06 14.74
C LEU A 90 5.63 16.53 14.76
N TRP A 91 4.45 16.01 15.14
CA TRP A 91 4.21 14.57 15.13
C TRP A 91 4.33 13.96 13.74
N SER A 92 3.78 14.62 12.72
CA SER A 92 3.89 14.18 11.31
C SER A 92 5.35 14.09 10.86
N LEU A 93 6.18 15.05 11.27
CA LEU A 93 7.61 15.08 10.97
C LEU A 93 8.37 13.96 11.68
N VAL A 94 8.22 13.82 13.00
CA VAL A 94 8.88 12.78 13.81
C VAL A 94 8.49 11.39 13.33
N ALA A 95 7.22 11.17 13.00
CA ALA A 95 6.74 9.89 12.50
C ALA A 95 7.03 9.66 11.00
N ASN A 96 7.68 10.61 10.33
CA ASN A 96 8.04 10.62 8.90
C ASN A 96 6.87 10.23 7.99
N TRP A 97 5.72 10.89 8.15
CA TRP A 97 4.53 10.58 7.35
C TRP A 97 4.74 10.82 5.85
N SER A 98 5.46 11.88 5.49
CA SER A 98 5.79 12.20 4.10
C SER A 98 6.64 11.09 3.45
N GLY A 99 7.74 10.68 4.10
CA GLY A 99 8.59 9.60 3.60
C GLY A 99 7.85 8.26 3.49
N LYS A 100 7.04 7.91 4.50
CA LYS A 100 6.20 6.69 4.46
C LYS A 100 5.16 6.74 3.34
N ASN A 101 4.60 7.91 3.06
CA ASN A 101 3.64 8.09 1.96
C ASN A 101 4.32 7.94 0.60
N SER A 102 5.47 8.58 0.41
CA SER A 102 6.27 8.47 -0.81
C SER A 102 6.69 7.03 -1.07
N HIS A 103 7.20 6.33 -0.05
CA HIS A 103 7.51 4.90 -0.17
C HIS A 103 6.27 4.07 -0.52
N ALA A 104 5.13 4.32 0.13
CA ALA A 104 3.90 3.58 -0.17
C ALA A 104 3.46 3.78 -1.64
N ILE A 105 3.55 5.00 -2.16
CA ILE A 105 3.24 5.29 -3.56
C ILE A 105 4.22 4.56 -4.49
N GLN A 106 5.52 4.62 -4.22
CA GLN A 106 6.54 3.94 -5.01
C GLN A 106 6.34 2.42 -5.01
N SER A 107 6.21 1.81 -3.82
CA SER A 107 6.02 0.38 -3.68
C SER A 107 4.72 -0.09 -4.34
N MET A 108 3.63 0.67 -4.24
CA MET A 108 2.40 0.39 -5.00
C MET A 108 2.66 0.33 -6.51
N MET A 109 3.37 1.32 -7.06
CA MET A 109 3.67 1.36 -8.50
C MET A 109 4.57 0.20 -8.92
N THR A 110 5.65 -0.07 -8.19
CA THR A 110 6.56 -1.18 -8.48
C THR A 110 5.84 -2.52 -8.41
N ASN A 111 5.08 -2.77 -7.36
CA ASN A 111 4.35 -4.03 -7.20
C ASN A 111 3.25 -4.21 -8.28
N ARG A 112 2.61 -3.13 -8.76
CA ARG A 112 1.71 -3.21 -9.93
C ARG A 112 2.46 -3.64 -11.19
N GLN A 113 3.62 -3.04 -11.45
CA GLN A 113 4.46 -3.40 -12.60
C GLN A 113 4.97 -4.85 -12.54
N LEU A 114 5.35 -5.32 -11.35
CA LEU A 114 5.72 -6.72 -11.11
C LEU A 114 4.54 -7.65 -11.38
N ALA A 115 3.36 -7.35 -10.81
CA ALA A 115 2.15 -8.14 -11.02
C ALA A 115 1.78 -8.25 -12.50
N GLU A 116 1.88 -7.14 -13.25
CA GLU A 116 1.64 -7.13 -14.69
C GLU A 116 2.69 -7.93 -15.46
N SER A 117 3.97 -7.80 -15.10
CA SER A 117 5.07 -8.54 -15.74
C SER A 117 4.92 -10.05 -15.55
N TYR A 118 4.62 -10.51 -14.34
CA TYR A 118 4.34 -11.91 -14.08
C TYR A 118 3.06 -12.39 -14.79
N THR A 119 2.01 -11.57 -14.81
CA THR A 119 0.76 -11.90 -15.51
C THR A 119 1.00 -12.07 -17.01
N ARG A 120 1.79 -11.17 -17.62
CA ARG A 120 2.19 -11.27 -19.03
C ARG A 120 2.96 -12.56 -19.29
N LEU A 121 3.93 -12.90 -18.43
CA LEU A 121 4.70 -14.14 -18.59
C LEU A 121 3.83 -15.40 -18.47
N ALA A 122 2.81 -15.36 -17.61
CA ALA A 122 1.91 -16.49 -17.41
C ALA A 122 0.87 -16.67 -18.54
N THR A 123 0.41 -15.56 -19.14
CA THR A 123 -0.58 -15.58 -20.23
C THR A 123 0.06 -15.75 -21.60
N GLN A 124 1.23 -15.16 -21.81
CA GLN A 124 1.97 -15.15 -23.07
C GLN A 124 3.41 -15.64 -22.83
N PRO A 125 3.59 -16.93 -22.49
CA PRO A 125 4.92 -17.48 -22.24
C PRO A 125 5.73 -17.54 -23.54
N PRO A 126 7.06 -17.36 -23.48
CA PRO A 126 7.97 -17.76 -24.54
C PRO A 126 7.76 -19.23 -24.93
N PRO A 127 8.00 -19.60 -26.20
CA PRO A 127 7.82 -20.96 -26.68
C PRO A 127 8.84 -21.93 -26.08
N ASP A 128 10.04 -21.43 -25.73
CA ASP A 128 11.10 -22.20 -25.13
C ASP A 128 11.06 -22.15 -23.59
N VAL A 129 11.38 -23.28 -22.95
CA VAL A 129 11.34 -23.44 -21.50
C VAL A 129 12.48 -22.68 -20.83
N ASP A 130 13.66 -22.68 -21.43
CA ASP A 130 14.83 -22.00 -20.88
C ASP A 130 14.68 -20.47 -21.00
N ASP A 131 14.08 -20.00 -22.09
CA ASP A 131 13.68 -18.59 -22.25
C ASP A 131 12.63 -18.16 -21.20
N LEU A 132 11.62 -18.99 -20.94
CA LEU A 132 10.60 -18.73 -19.92
C LEU A 132 11.23 -18.69 -18.51
N GLN A 133 12.12 -19.63 -18.20
CA GLN A 133 12.84 -19.66 -16.92
C GLN A 133 13.70 -18.40 -16.76
N SER A 134 14.48 -18.04 -17.79
CA SER A 134 15.34 -16.86 -17.77
C SER A 134 14.53 -15.57 -17.58
N ALA A 135 13.40 -15.43 -18.27
CA ALA A 135 12.51 -14.29 -18.11
C ALA A 135 11.89 -14.25 -16.70
N LEU A 136 11.55 -15.40 -16.13
CA LEU A 136 11.02 -15.48 -14.76
C LEU A 136 12.08 -15.06 -13.73
N ASP A 137 13.31 -15.55 -13.87
CA ASP A 137 14.42 -15.24 -12.95
C ASP A 137 14.73 -13.73 -12.92
N VAL A 138 14.65 -13.05 -14.08
CA VAL A 138 14.82 -11.59 -14.17
C VAL A 138 13.75 -10.85 -13.36
N ILE A 139 12.49 -11.29 -13.42
CA ILE A 139 11.39 -10.65 -12.68
C ILE A 139 11.51 -11.00 -11.19
N GLU A 140 11.85 -12.24 -10.85
CA GLU A 140 12.04 -12.67 -9.45
C GLU A 140 13.18 -11.94 -8.77
N ALA A 141 14.28 -11.65 -9.46
CA ALA A 141 15.37 -10.84 -8.92
C ALA A 141 14.91 -9.43 -8.55
N ARG A 142 14.04 -8.81 -9.38
CA ARG A 142 13.45 -7.50 -9.11
C ARG A 142 12.45 -7.55 -7.96
N ASP A 143 11.61 -8.57 -7.94
CA ASP A 143 10.63 -8.80 -6.87
C ASP A 143 11.34 -9.00 -5.52
N PHE A 144 12.41 -9.79 -5.47
CA PHE A 144 13.20 -9.98 -4.27
C PHE A 144 13.78 -8.65 -3.73
N ALA A 145 14.39 -7.84 -4.60
CA ALA A 145 14.90 -6.52 -4.21
C ALA A 145 13.79 -5.58 -3.70
N GLN A 146 12.59 -5.67 -4.28
CA GLN A 146 11.43 -4.92 -3.81
C GLN A 146 10.92 -5.43 -2.46
N GLN A 147 10.89 -6.74 -2.25
CA GLN A 147 10.47 -7.35 -0.98
C GLN A 147 11.37 -6.94 0.18
N ASP A 148 12.68 -6.86 -0.03
CA ASP A 148 13.62 -6.35 0.97
C ASP A 148 13.31 -4.90 1.36
N SER A 149 12.99 -4.06 0.37
CA SER A 149 12.59 -2.66 0.59
C SER A 149 11.25 -2.56 1.34
N ASP A 150 10.29 -3.42 1.00
CA ASP A 150 8.97 -3.48 1.63
C ASP A 150 9.03 -4.00 3.07
N LEU A 151 9.92 -4.96 3.36
CA LEU A 151 10.16 -5.50 4.70
C LEU A 151 10.68 -4.43 5.67
N ALA A 152 11.56 -3.54 5.20
CA ALA A 152 12.06 -2.41 5.98
C ALA A 152 10.93 -1.46 6.45
N ASN A 153 9.78 -1.46 5.78
CA ASN A 153 8.63 -0.60 6.07
C ASN A 153 7.56 -1.22 6.97
N GLN A 154 7.92 -2.29 7.71
CA GLN A 154 7.12 -2.93 8.76
C GLN A 154 5.66 -3.19 8.36
N ILE A 155 5.45 -4.13 7.45
CA ILE A 155 4.11 -4.56 7.05
C ILE A 155 3.49 -5.44 8.14
N THR A 156 2.34 -5.02 8.67
CA THR A 156 1.63 -5.78 9.70
C THR A 156 0.92 -7.01 9.13
N ARG A 157 0.65 -8.03 9.98
CA ARG A 157 -0.11 -9.22 9.56
C ARG A 157 -1.49 -8.88 9.02
N GLN A 158 -2.19 -7.94 9.65
CA GLN A 158 -3.50 -7.48 9.18
C GLN A 158 -3.41 -6.88 7.77
N GLU A 159 -2.37 -6.08 7.49
CA GLU A 159 -2.17 -5.49 6.17
C GLU A 159 -1.89 -6.56 5.11
N LYS A 160 -1.08 -7.57 5.43
CA LYS A 160 -0.86 -8.72 4.53
C LYS A 160 -2.17 -9.45 4.21
N ARG A 161 -3.02 -9.68 5.21
CA ARG A 161 -4.33 -10.33 5.02
C ARG A 161 -5.28 -9.48 4.17
N PHE A 162 -5.27 -8.16 4.36
CA PHE A 162 -6.01 -7.22 3.51
C PHE A 162 -5.51 -7.28 2.06
N GLY A 163 -4.19 -7.19 1.83
CA GLY A 163 -3.60 -7.31 0.51
C GLY A 163 -3.96 -8.64 -0.18
N MET A 164 -3.84 -9.75 0.56
CA MET A 164 -4.25 -11.08 0.09
C MET A 164 -5.73 -11.09 -0.32
N ARG A 165 -6.63 -10.50 0.48
CA ARG A 165 -8.05 -10.41 0.12
C ARG A 165 -8.28 -9.61 -1.16
N CYS A 166 -7.62 -8.46 -1.32
CA CYS A 166 -7.72 -7.64 -2.52
C CYS A 166 -7.25 -8.39 -3.77
N ALA A 167 -6.15 -9.15 -3.66
CA ALA A 167 -5.63 -9.98 -4.75
C ALA A 167 -6.61 -11.09 -5.13
N LEU A 168 -7.14 -11.82 -4.13
CA LEU A 168 -8.13 -12.88 -4.35
C LEU A 168 -9.43 -12.37 -4.95
N PHE A 169 -9.92 -11.20 -4.48
CA PHE A 169 -11.11 -10.53 -5.02
C PHE A 169 -10.92 -10.11 -6.47
N SER A 170 -9.84 -9.40 -6.78
CA SER A 170 -9.58 -8.89 -8.14
C SER A 170 -9.34 -10.00 -9.17
N ARG A 171 -8.77 -11.13 -8.74
CA ARG A 171 -8.48 -12.28 -9.62
C ARG A 171 -9.53 -13.39 -9.55
N GLY A 172 -10.57 -13.27 -8.73
CA GLY A 172 -11.62 -14.28 -8.57
C GLY A 172 -11.09 -15.64 -8.08
N LYS A 173 -10.06 -15.65 -7.23
CA LYS A 173 -9.42 -16.88 -6.73
C LYS A 173 -9.95 -17.28 -5.34
N PRO A 174 -10.09 -18.59 -5.06
CA PRO A 174 -10.47 -19.04 -3.73
C PRO A 174 -9.30 -18.84 -2.76
N CYS A 175 -9.61 -18.45 -1.52
CA CYS A 175 -8.60 -18.36 -0.48
C CYS A 175 -8.08 -19.75 -0.08
N ALA A 176 -6.77 -19.91 0.09
CA ALA A 176 -6.18 -21.16 0.59
C ALA A 176 -6.64 -21.53 2.02
N GLY A 177 -7.02 -20.54 2.85
CA GLY A 177 -7.46 -20.76 4.22
C GLY A 177 -8.94 -21.13 4.35
N CYS A 178 -9.84 -20.35 3.74
CA CYS A 178 -11.28 -20.55 3.87
C CYS A 178 -11.97 -21.11 2.63
N THR A 179 -11.25 -21.35 1.53
CA THR A 179 -11.76 -21.86 0.23
C THR A 179 -12.85 -21.03 -0.46
N ILE A 180 -13.26 -19.91 0.14
CA ILE A 180 -14.25 -18.99 -0.42
C ILE A 180 -13.58 -18.03 -1.39
N VAL A 181 -14.20 -17.82 -2.56
CA VAL A 181 -13.85 -16.73 -3.48
C VAL A 181 -14.46 -15.44 -2.92
N PRO A 182 -13.65 -14.43 -2.54
CA PRO A 182 -14.19 -13.19 -2.02
C PRO A 182 -15.04 -12.48 -3.08
N THR A 183 -16.29 -12.13 -2.73
CA THR A 183 -17.18 -11.29 -3.56
C THR A 183 -17.22 -9.83 -3.11
N SER A 184 -16.56 -9.53 -1.98
CA SER A 184 -16.42 -8.18 -1.45
C SER A 184 -15.12 -8.02 -0.66
N LEU A 185 -14.63 -6.79 -0.54
CA LEU A 185 -13.44 -6.46 0.24
C LEU A 185 -13.69 -6.43 1.77
N LYS A 186 -14.94 -6.65 2.22
CA LYS A 186 -15.28 -6.63 3.64
C LYS A 186 -14.51 -7.74 4.39
N PRO A 187 -13.94 -7.47 5.58
CA PRO A 187 -13.22 -8.47 6.34
C PRO A 187 -14.15 -9.62 6.78
N THR A 188 -13.58 -10.82 6.85
CA THR A 188 -14.18 -12.03 7.42
C THR A 188 -13.32 -12.53 8.58
N ASP A 189 -13.71 -13.59 9.28
CA ASP A 189 -12.92 -14.14 10.40
C ASP A 189 -11.75 -15.06 9.95
N CYS A 190 -11.42 -15.05 8.66
CA CYS A 190 -10.35 -15.88 8.11
C CYS A 190 -8.97 -15.34 8.48
N GLY A 191 -8.10 -16.19 9.05
CA GLY A 191 -6.73 -15.82 9.40
C GLY A 191 -5.78 -15.54 8.23
N VAL A 192 -6.23 -15.78 6.98
CA VAL A 192 -5.43 -15.61 5.74
C VAL A 192 -5.92 -14.43 4.89
N CYS A 193 -7.22 -14.33 4.60
CA CYS A 193 -7.81 -13.27 3.75
C CYS A 193 -8.83 -12.39 4.49
N GLY A 194 -8.85 -12.46 5.82
CA GLY A 194 -9.77 -11.74 6.70
C GLY A 194 -9.04 -11.15 7.90
N ASP A 195 -9.76 -10.91 8.99
CA ASP A 195 -9.24 -10.41 10.26
C ASP A 195 -8.35 -9.16 10.09
N PHE A 196 -8.96 -8.13 9.48
CA PHE A 196 -8.38 -6.81 9.31
C PHE A 196 -9.44 -5.71 9.51
N PRO A 197 -9.03 -4.45 9.82
CA PRO A 197 -9.97 -3.37 10.11
C PRO A 197 -10.88 -3.01 8.92
N LYS A 198 -12.20 -2.92 9.18
CA LYS A 198 -13.22 -2.53 8.17
C LYS A 198 -12.90 -1.23 7.43
N ARG A 199 -12.24 -0.27 8.10
CA ARG A 199 -11.83 1.03 7.54
C ARG A 199 -10.87 0.94 6.34
N TRP A 200 -10.26 -0.23 6.08
CA TRP A 200 -9.38 -0.44 4.93
C TRP A 200 -10.13 -0.94 3.69
N ALA A 201 -11.32 -1.52 3.87
CA ALA A 201 -12.17 -2.03 2.80
C ALA A 201 -13.17 -0.96 2.31
N LYS A 202 -12.66 0.22 1.96
CA LYS A 202 -13.47 1.29 1.39
C LYS A 202 -13.59 1.14 -0.12
#